data_AF-A0A8X7PEP5-F1
#
_entry.id   AF-A0A8X7PEP5-F1
#
_cell.length_a   1.000
_cell.length_b   1.000
_cell.length_c   1.000
_cell.angle_alpha   90.00
_cell.angle_beta   90.00
_cell.angle_gamma   90.00
#
_symmetry.space_group_name_H-M   'P 1'
#
loop_
_entity.id
_entity.type
_entity.pdbx_description
1 polymer ?
#
loop_
_entity_poly.entity_id
_entity_poly.type
_entity_poly.pdbx_seq_one_letter_code
_entity_poly.pdbx_strand_id
1 'polypeptide(L)' 'MATRSTVAKASVDGNGTSWTVDFNQVLLFPNLIKHVQYTLVARDGNAFPIHAVRNVSDNRVVVQTNAPVTAQVYVTVDQ' A
#
# COMPACT_ATOMS: atom_id res chain seq x y z
N MET A 1 2.03 -16.40 -17.18
CA MET A 1 0.65 -16.01 -16.80
C MET A 1 0.67 -15.63 -15.34
N ALA A 2 0.17 -14.44 -14.96
CA ALA A 2 0.02 -14.07 -13.55
C ALA A 2 -1.32 -14.61 -13.05
N THR A 3 -1.30 -15.36 -11.94
CA THR A 3 -2.52 -15.85 -11.29
C THR A 3 -3.26 -14.66 -10.70
N ARG A 4 -4.49 -14.40 -11.16
CA ARG A 4 -5.35 -13.36 -10.61
C ARG A 4 -6.14 -13.88 -9.41
N SER A 5 -6.46 -13.00 -8.47
CA SER A 5 -7.07 -13.34 -7.19
C SER A 5 -8.00 -12.21 -6.69
N THR A 6 -8.90 -12.54 -5.76
CA THR A 6 -9.65 -11.53 -4.99
C THR A 6 -8.86 -10.98 -3.80
N VAL A 7 -7.82 -11.69 -3.38
CA VAL A 7 -6.94 -11.24 -2.29
C VAL A 7 -5.53 -11.06 -2.84
N ALA A 8 -4.91 -9.92 -2.52
CA ALA A 8 -3.55 -9.61 -2.93
C ALA A 8 -2.73 -9.04 -1.77
N LYS A 9 -1.43 -9.37 -1.77
CA LYS A 9 -0.44 -8.86 -0.82
C LYS A 9 0.75 -8.34 -1.57
N ALA A 10 1.25 -7.18 -1.19
CA ALA A 10 2.45 -6.60 -1.77
C ALA A 10 3.17 -5.74 -0.75
N SER A 11 4.46 -5.48 -1.00
CA SER A 11 5.26 -4.58 -0.19
C SER A 11 6.02 -3.62 -1.08
N VAL A 12 6.17 -2.38 -0.62
CA VAL A 12 6.98 -1.37 -1.29
C VAL A 12 7.90 -0.73 -0.27
N ASP A 13 9.17 -0.64 -0.65
CA ASP A 13 10.19 0.08 0.12
C ASP A 13 10.44 1.43 -0.56
N GLY A 14 10.67 2.48 0.23
CA GLY A 14 10.97 3.79 -0.32
C GLY A 14 11.26 4.82 0.75
N ASN A 15 11.95 5.89 0.33
CA ASN A 15 12.15 7.09 1.13
C ASN A 15 11.32 8.22 0.54
N GLY A 16 10.45 8.81 1.35
CA GLY A 16 9.60 9.90 0.94
C GLY A 16 8.37 10.03 1.82
N THR A 17 7.32 10.61 1.25
CA THR A 17 6.04 10.85 1.93
C THR A 17 4.88 10.02 1.39
N SER A 18 5.13 9.21 0.35
CA SER A 18 4.08 8.44 -0.32
C SER A 18 4.59 7.13 -0.88
N TRP A 19 3.81 6.07 -0.68
CA TRP A 19 4.03 4.75 -1.21
C TRP A 19 2.81 4.31 -2.00
N THR A 20 3.01 3.98 -3.28
CA THR A 20 1.96 3.50 -4.17
C THR A 20 2.19 2.03 -4.46
N VAL A 21 1.17 1.21 -4.19
CA VAL A 21 1.17 -0.22 -4.47
C VAL A 21 0.13 -0.50 -5.55
N ASP A 22 0.58 -1.03 -6.69
CA ASP A 22 -0.28 -1.33 -7.84
C ASP A 22 -0.67 -2.82 -7.86
N PHE A 23 -1.96 -3.10 -7.73
CA PHE A 23 -2.52 -4.44 -7.76
C PHE A 23 -3.25 -4.79 -9.08
N ASN A 24 -3.16 -3.96 -10.14
CA ASN A 24 -3.86 -4.20 -11.41
C ASN A 24 -3.52 -5.54 -12.07
N GLN A 25 -2.31 -6.05 -11.85
CA GLN A 25 -1.88 -7.33 -12.40
C GLN A 25 -2.40 -8.54 -11.60
N VAL A 26 -2.90 -8.32 -10.38
CA VAL A 26 -3.30 -9.38 -9.44
C VAL A 26 -4.81 -9.40 -9.21
N LEU A 27 -5.45 -8.23 -9.05
CA LEU A 27 -6.88 -8.15 -8.77
C LEU A 27 -7.72 -8.47 -10.02
N LEU A 28 -8.77 -9.26 -9.83
CA LEU A 28 -9.76 -9.63 -10.84
C LEU A 28 -10.66 -8.47 -11.27
N PHE A 29 -11.28 -7.75 -10.33
CA PHE A 29 -12.21 -6.66 -10.63
C PHE A 29 -11.52 -5.29 -10.53
N PRO A 30 -11.78 -4.38 -11.47
CA PRO A 30 -11.28 -3.02 -11.39
C PRO A 30 -12.02 -2.24 -10.30
N ASN A 31 -11.26 -1.59 -9.42
CA ASN A 31 -11.76 -0.62 -8.44
C ASN A 31 -12.82 -1.17 -7.47
N LEU A 32 -12.67 -2.43 -7.04
CA LEU A 32 -13.59 -3.10 -6.12
C LEU A 32 -12.94 -3.44 -4.76
N ILE A 33 -11.87 -2.76 -4.37
CA ILE A 33 -11.21 -3.01 -3.08
C ILE A 33 -12.20 -2.68 -1.93
N LYS A 34 -12.51 -3.68 -1.11
CA LYS A 34 -13.42 -3.56 0.05
C LYS A 34 -12.65 -3.32 1.34
N HIS A 35 -11.60 -4.11 1.56
CA HIS A 35 -10.77 -4.00 2.75
C HIS A 35 -9.31 -3.75 2.38
N VAL A 36 -8.70 -2.82 3.12
CA VAL A 36 -7.28 -2.52 3.05
C VAL A 36 -6.71 -2.66 4.45
N GLN A 37 -5.73 -3.54 4.59
CA GLN A 37 -4.87 -3.61 5.76
C GLN A 37 -3.47 -3.25 5.33
N TYR A 38 -2.83 -2.37 6.09
CA TYR A 38 -1.44 -2.02 5.83
C TYR A 38 -0.64 -1.91 7.13
N THR A 39 0.65 -2.16 6.99
CA THR A 39 1.64 -1.99 8.05
C THR A 39 2.76 -1.13 7.49
N LEU A 40 3.06 -0.04 8.17
CA LEU A 40 4.20 0.82 7.86
C LEU A 40 5.32 0.54 8.87
N VAL A 41 6.47 0.11 8.37
CA VAL A 41 7.68 -0.12 9.15
C VAL A 41 8.67 1.00 8.83
N ALA A 42 8.74 2.01 9.71
CA ALA A 42 9.75 3.05 9.62
C ALA A 42 11.12 2.46 10.00
N ARG A 43 12.13 2.67 9.15
CA ARG A 43 13.51 2.23 9.41
C ARG A 43 14.28 3.23 10.26
N ASP A 44 13.84 4.48 10.27
CA ASP A 44 14.41 5.53 11.09
C ASP A 44 13.95 5.34 12.55
N GLY A 45 14.89 4.93 13.43
CA GLY A 45 14.58 4.46 14.79
C GLY A 45 13.83 5.44 15.72
N ASN A 46 13.73 6.72 15.34
CA ASN A 46 13.01 7.76 16.09
C ASN A 46 11.86 8.41 15.31
N ALA A 47 11.51 7.91 14.11
CA ALA A 47 10.46 8.51 13.29
C ALA A 47 9.15 7.75 13.45
N PHE A 48 8.13 8.40 14.03
CA PHE A 48 6.77 7.90 14.08
C PHE A 48 5.84 8.87 13.35
N PRO A 49 5.84 8.86 12.00
CA PRO A 49 5.04 9.80 11.24
C PRO A 49 3.55 9.47 11.34
N ILE A 50 2.73 10.51 11.24
CA ILE A 50 1.29 10.34 11.02
C ILE A 50 1.12 9.77 9.62
N HIS A 51 0.46 8.62 9.52
CA HIS A 51 0.29 7.89 8.27
C HIS A 51 -1.18 7.54 8.04
N ALA A 52 -1.61 7.60 6.78
CA ALA A 52 -2.97 7.23 6.38
C ALA A 52 -3.00 6.70 4.95
N VAL A 53 -3.98 5.84 4.66
CA VAL A 53 -4.36 5.53 3.27
C VAL A 53 -5.06 6.74 2.68
N ARG A 54 -4.56 7.24 1.56
CA ARG A 54 -5.12 8.41 0.86
C ARG A 54 -5.91 8.06 -0.38
N ASN A 55 -5.56 6.97 -1.06
CA ASN A 55 -6.24 6.53 -2.27
C ASN A 55 -6.27 4.99 -2.36
N VAL A 56 -7.34 4.45 -2.92
CA VAL A 56 -7.56 3.02 -3.23
C VAL A 56 -8.11 2.82 -4.65
N SER A 57 -8.21 3.89 -5.45
CA SER A 57 -8.76 3.85 -6.81
C SER A 57 -7.86 3.08 -7.76
N ASP A 58 -8.43 2.60 -8.88
CA ASP A 58 -7.65 1.97 -9.96
C ASP A 58 -6.83 0.75 -9.49
N ASN A 59 -7.33 0.03 -8.47
CA ASN A 59 -6.63 -1.07 -7.82
C ASN A 59 -5.25 -0.68 -7.26
N ARG A 60 -5.08 0.59 -6.91
CA ARG A 60 -3.84 1.15 -6.37
C ARG A 60 -4.09 1.67 -4.97
N VAL A 61 -3.31 1.17 -4.03
CA VAL A 61 -3.32 1.70 -2.65
C VAL A 61 -2.19 2.70 -2.51
N VAL A 62 -2.53 3.91 -2.07
CA VAL A 62 -1.58 4.98 -1.78
C VAL A 62 -1.58 5.23 -0.28
N VAL A 63 -0.46 4.93 0.37
CA VAL A 63 -0.20 5.29 1.77
C VAL A 63 0.63 6.55 1.79
N GLN A 64 0.26 7.52 2.62
CA GLN A 64 1.00 8.78 2.77
C GLN A 64 1.39 9.03 4.22
N THR A 65 2.50 9.73 4.41
CA THR A 65 2.98 10.23 5.70
C THR A 65 3.04 11.76 5.70
N ASN A 66 2.91 12.35 6.88
CA ASN A 66 3.03 13.80 7.07
C ASN A 66 4.46 14.35 6.94
N ALA A 67 5.47 13.47 7.05
CA ALA A 67 6.88 13.82 6.99
C ALA A 67 7.65 12.77 6.18
N PRO A 68 8.78 13.16 5.54
CA PRO A 68 9.62 12.24 4.79
C PRO A 68 10.23 11.22 5.76
N VAL A 69 10.06 9.93 5.47
CA VAL A 69 10.63 8.84 6.25
C VAL A 69 11.10 7.74 5.29
N THR A 70 12.15 7.02 5.69
CA THR A 70 12.50 5.77 5.00
C THR A 70 11.68 4.64 5.61
N ALA A 71 10.73 4.10 4.86
CA ALA A 71 9.82 3.08 5.37
C ALA A 71 9.54 1.97 4.35
N GLN A 72 9.25 0.79 4.88
CA GLN A 72 8.70 -0.33 4.13
C GLN A 72 7.21 -0.47 4.47
N VAL A 73 6.37 -0.41 3.44
CA VAL A 73 4.92 -0.52 3.56
C VAL A 73 4.48 -1.87 3.03
N TYR A 74 3.82 -2.65 3.88
CA TYR A 74 3.16 -3.90 3.51
C TYR A 74 1.67 -3.63 3.39
N VAL A 75 1.06 -4.09 2.30
CA VAL A 75 -0.37 -3.90 2.03
C VAL A 75 -1.00 -5.24 1.69
N THR A 76 -2.12 -5.53 2.35
CA THR A 76 -3.03 -6.62 2.02
C THR A 76 -4.37 -6.01 1.62
N VAL A 77 -4.90 -6.44 0.49
CA VAL A 77 -6.19 -5.98 -0.03
C VAL A 77 -7.09 -7.17 -0.37
N ASP A 78 -8.38 -6.93 -0.29
CA ASP A 78 -9.48 -7.85 -0.57
C ASP A 78 -10.58 -7.13 -1.36
N GLN A 79 -11.22 -7.83 -2.31
CA GLN A 79 -12.31 -7.34 -3.16
C GLN A 79 -13.55 -8.25 -3.11
#